data_AF-A0AAW5DFA1-F1
#
_entry.id   AF-A0AAW5DFA1-F1
#
_cell.length_a   1.000
_cell.length_b   1.000
_cell.length_c   1.000
_cell.angle_alpha   90.00
_cell.angle_beta   90.00
_cell.angle_gamma   90.00
#
_symmetry.space_group_name_H-M   'P 1'
#
loop_
_entity.id
_entity.type
_entity.pdbx_description
1 polymer ?
#
loop_
_entity_poly.entity_id
_entity_poly.type
_entity_poly.pdbx_seq_one_letter_code
_entity_poly.pdbx_strand_id
1 'polypeptide(L)'
;MDELEFRRRIYADPETTDSDVVEAAKADESKRSFWNEQKQLDKQLKQALKVDVPEDLASKLIWQQSADEFTRYKRRSRWYLAMAASVAFTVGIGLTMWYHQPLSIGGQALAHMQYAEMEHAHSLLPVDLNMVNAKLASFGGSFSEMLDGVEVANYCHLSTVRSLHLIVNTPQGKMSVFVVPERGDVSVPSEFADGQYHGESIKMKHANVMIVGDKDADLSDMKKAVSERIQFSA
;
A
#
# COMPACT_ATOMS: atom_id res chain seq x y z
N MET A 1 14.42 42.08 -76.34
CA MET A 1 14.38 41.70 -74.93
C MET A 1 15.80 41.66 -74.37
N ASP A 2 16.01 42.10 -73.13
CA ASP A 2 17.31 42.02 -72.44
C ASP A 2 17.69 40.56 -72.09
N GLU A 3 18.98 40.28 -71.94
CA GLU A 3 19.54 38.96 -71.68
C GLU A 3 19.04 38.38 -70.35
N LEU A 4 18.96 39.20 -69.29
CA LEU A 4 18.52 38.74 -67.97
C LEU A 4 17.04 38.32 -67.99
N GLU A 5 16.22 39.09 -68.71
CA GLU A 5 14.81 38.80 -68.89
C GLU A 5 14.58 37.55 -69.73
N PHE A 6 15.34 37.38 -70.81
CA PHE A 6 15.33 36.16 -71.64
C PHE A 6 15.64 34.92 -70.78
N ARG A 7 16.75 34.94 -70.02
CA ARG A 7 17.13 33.81 -69.17
C ARG A 7 16.09 33.50 -68.11
N ARG A 8 15.53 34.52 -67.47
CA ARG A 8 14.50 34.35 -66.43
C ARG A 8 13.26 33.66 -66.99
N ARG A 9 12.82 34.02 -68.21
CA ARG A 9 11.68 33.39 -68.88
C ARG A 9 12.00 31.93 -69.23
N ILE A 10 13.18 31.65 -69.80
CA ILE A 10 13.59 30.28 -70.14
C ILE A 10 13.76 29.37 -68.92
N TYR A 11 14.31 29.86 -67.81
CA TYR A 11 14.42 29.07 -66.58
C TYR A 11 13.07 28.76 -65.94
N ALA A 12 12.08 29.66 -66.08
CA ALA A 12 10.75 29.46 -65.53
C ALA A 12 9.94 28.48 -66.39
N ASP A 13 10.02 28.62 -67.71
CA ASP A 13 9.35 27.75 -68.67
C ASP A 13 10.20 27.59 -69.94
N PRO A 14 11.01 26.52 -70.03
CA PRO A 14 11.84 26.27 -71.20
C PRO A 14 11.01 25.89 -72.43
N GLU A 15 9.74 25.48 -72.31
CA GLU A 15 8.88 25.15 -73.46
C GLU A 15 7.92 26.30 -73.84
N THR A 16 8.22 27.52 -73.39
CA THR A 16 7.42 28.71 -73.70
C THR A 16 7.24 28.95 -75.21
N THR A 17 6.05 29.42 -75.59
CA THR A 17 5.69 29.80 -76.97
C THR A 17 5.57 31.31 -77.17
N ASP A 18 6.03 32.09 -76.20
CA ASP A 18 5.99 33.55 -76.20
C ASP A 18 6.73 34.13 -77.41
N SER A 19 6.04 34.98 -78.18
CA SER A 19 6.56 35.60 -79.40
C SER A 19 7.83 36.40 -79.14
N ASP A 20 7.92 37.09 -77.99
CA ASP A 20 9.05 37.96 -77.67
C ASP A 20 10.32 37.14 -77.40
N VAL A 21 10.16 35.95 -76.81
CA VAL A 21 11.25 34.99 -76.55
C VAL A 21 11.70 34.35 -77.87
N VAL A 22 10.75 33.96 -78.72
CA VAL A 22 11.04 33.37 -80.04
C VAL A 22 11.78 34.34 -80.93
N GLU A 23 11.37 35.60 -80.99
CA GLU A 23 12.03 36.64 -81.77
C GLU A 23 13.42 36.97 -81.23
N ALA A 24 13.58 37.07 -79.91
CA ALA A 24 14.87 37.29 -79.28
C ALA A 24 15.87 36.15 -79.56
N ALA A 25 15.40 34.89 -79.59
CA ALA A 25 16.23 33.75 -79.94
C ALA A 25 16.55 33.66 -81.45
N LYS A 26 15.69 34.18 -82.33
CA LYS A 26 15.98 34.26 -83.77
C LYS A 26 17.03 35.31 -84.10
N ALA A 27 17.07 36.40 -83.33
CA ALA A 27 17.99 37.51 -83.53
C ALA A 27 19.40 37.25 -82.95
N ASP A 28 19.57 36.26 -82.07
CA ASP A 28 20.83 36.01 -81.36
C ASP A 28 21.11 34.50 -81.21
N GLU A 29 22.21 34.04 -81.81
CA GLU A 29 22.65 32.64 -81.77
C GLU A 29 22.90 32.13 -80.34
N SER A 30 23.46 32.98 -79.46
CA SER A 30 23.82 32.59 -78.10
C SER A 30 22.57 32.30 -77.24
N LYS A 31 21.53 33.14 -77.39
CA LYS A 31 20.22 32.95 -76.75
C LYS A 31 19.54 31.67 -77.24
N ARG A 32 19.65 31.37 -78.54
CA ARG A 32 19.14 30.13 -79.12
C ARG A 32 19.84 28.88 -78.59
N SER A 33 21.16 28.90 -78.48
CA SER A 33 21.93 27.79 -77.90
C SER A 33 21.52 27.53 -76.45
N PHE A 34 21.50 28.59 -75.63
CA PHE A 34 21.10 28.50 -74.22
C PHE A 34 19.67 27.95 -74.07
N TRP A 35 18.72 28.40 -74.89
CA TRP A 35 17.36 27.89 -74.84
C TRP A 35 17.29 26.39 -75.17
N ASN A 36 18.00 25.95 -76.20
CA ASN A 36 18.07 24.53 -76.56
C ASN A 36 18.72 23.67 -75.46
N GLU A 37 19.76 24.17 -74.80
CA GLU A 37 20.39 23.51 -73.66
C GLU A 37 19.40 23.32 -72.49
N GLN A 38 18.61 24.36 -72.18
CA GLN A 38 17.59 24.27 -71.14
C GLN A 38 16.47 23.28 -71.50
N LYS A 39 16.02 23.25 -72.76
CA LYS A 39 15.07 22.22 -73.23
C LYS A 39 15.63 20.80 -73.12
N GLN A 40 16.91 20.62 -73.45
CA GLN A 40 17.57 19.33 -73.34
C GLN A 40 17.67 18.86 -71.88
N LEU A 41 18.03 19.76 -70.96
CA LEU A 41 18.08 19.48 -69.53
C LEU A 41 16.70 19.08 -68.98
N ASP A 42 15.66 19.85 -69.30
CA ASP A 42 14.29 19.56 -68.87
C ASP A 42 13.81 18.19 -69.36
N LYS A 43 14.16 17.82 -70.59
CA LYS A 43 13.88 16.48 -71.13
C LYS A 43 14.58 15.37 -70.35
N GLN A 44 15.85 15.57 -69.97
CA GLN A 44 16.59 14.59 -69.16
C GLN A 44 15.98 14.44 -67.76
N LEU A 45 15.57 15.55 -67.12
CA LEU A 45 14.90 15.54 -65.82
C LEU A 45 13.56 14.80 -65.89
N LYS A 46 12.73 15.10 -66.91
CA LYS A 46 11.45 14.40 -67.13
C LYS A 46 11.64 12.91 -67.35
N GLN A 47 12.72 12.49 -68.01
CA GLN A 47 13.03 11.08 -68.19
C GLN A 47 13.46 10.42 -66.87
N ALA A 48 14.28 11.10 -66.06
CA ALA A 48 14.72 10.58 -64.75
C ALA A 48 13.57 10.46 -63.73
N LEU A 49 12.55 11.32 -63.82
CA LEU A 49 11.37 11.29 -62.96
C LEU A 49 10.34 10.21 -63.33
N LYS A 50 10.46 9.59 -64.51
CA LYS A 50 9.63 8.45 -64.90
C LYS A 50 10.15 7.17 -64.25
N VAL A 51 9.91 7.07 -62.95
CA VAL A 51 10.14 5.84 -62.18
C VAL A 51 8.82 5.08 -62.11
N ASP A 52 8.82 3.82 -62.54
CA ASP A 52 7.64 2.97 -62.44
C ASP A 52 7.29 2.68 -60.99
N VAL A 53 6.00 2.71 -60.69
CA VAL A 53 5.49 2.34 -59.37
C VAL A 53 5.54 0.81 -59.25
N PRO A 54 6.19 0.24 -58.23
CA PRO A 54 6.18 -1.20 -58.00
C PRO A 54 4.75 -1.72 -57.81
N GLU A 55 4.41 -2.83 -58.45
CA GLU A 55 3.07 -3.43 -58.39
C GLU A 55 2.64 -3.81 -56.96
N ASP A 56 3.60 -4.05 -56.07
CA ASP A 56 3.37 -4.47 -54.68
C ASP A 56 3.41 -3.33 -53.64
N LEU A 57 3.53 -2.07 -54.08
CA LEU A 57 3.64 -0.93 -53.16
C LEU A 57 2.35 -0.75 -52.33
N ALA A 58 1.19 -0.85 -52.96
CA ALA A 58 -0.10 -0.69 -52.29
C ALA A 58 -0.31 -1.77 -51.21
N SER A 59 0.01 -3.02 -51.52
CA SER A 59 -0.14 -4.13 -50.58
C SER A 59 0.82 -4.02 -49.40
N LYS A 60 2.08 -3.60 -49.65
CA LYS A 60 3.06 -3.32 -48.59
C LYS A 60 2.61 -2.22 -47.63
N LEU A 61 2.06 -1.12 -48.15
CA LEU A 61 1.58 0.00 -47.33
C LEU A 61 0.38 -0.40 -46.46
N ILE A 62 -0.59 -1.12 -47.02
CA ILE A 62 -1.75 -1.63 -46.27
C ILE A 62 -1.30 -2.57 -45.14
N TRP A 63 -0.34 -3.45 -45.44
CA TRP A 63 0.18 -4.37 -44.44
C TRP A 63 0.87 -3.65 -43.29
N GLN A 64 1.77 -2.69 -43.59
CA GLN A 64 2.46 -1.91 -42.56
C GLN A 64 1.48 -1.15 -41.65
N GLN A 65 0.44 -0.54 -42.24
CA GLN A 65 -0.58 0.17 -41.47
C GLN A 65 -1.34 -0.76 -40.50
N SER A 66 -1.73 -1.96 -40.97
CA SER A 66 -2.45 -2.93 -40.12
C SER A 66 -1.57 -3.52 -39.00
N ALA A 67 -0.29 -3.77 -39.27
CA ALA A 67 0.66 -4.30 -38.29
C ALA A 67 0.94 -3.29 -37.16
N ASP A 68 1.09 -2.01 -37.51
CA ASP A 68 1.31 -0.94 -36.53
C ASP A 68 0.08 -0.71 -35.64
N GLU A 69 -1.12 -0.82 -36.18
CA GLU A 69 -2.36 -0.68 -35.41
C GLU A 69 -2.52 -1.83 -34.40
N PHE A 70 -2.25 -3.07 -34.84
CA PHE A 70 -2.34 -4.25 -33.99
C PHE A 70 -1.34 -4.23 -32.81
N THR A 71 -0.10 -3.79 -33.07
CA THR A 71 0.93 -3.67 -32.02
C THR A 71 0.58 -2.58 -31.00
N ARG A 72 0.03 -1.44 -31.45
CA ARG A 72 -0.48 -0.38 -30.56
C ARG A 72 -1.63 -0.85 -29.69
N TYR A 73 -2.59 -1.58 -30.27
CA TYR A 73 -3.74 -2.11 -29.53
C TYR A 73 -3.31 -3.10 -28.43
N LYS A 74 -2.41 -4.04 -28.75
CA LYS A 74 -1.88 -5.03 -27.79
C LYS A 74 -1.13 -4.38 -26.63
N ARG A 75 -0.38 -3.30 -26.87
CA ARG A 75 0.35 -2.57 -25.82
C ARG A 75 -0.59 -1.82 -24.88
N ARG A 76 -1.66 -1.22 -25.41
CA ARG A 76 -2.64 -0.45 -24.64
C ARG A 76 -3.46 -1.33 -23.68
N SER A 77 -3.87 -2.52 -24.13
CA SER A 77 -4.62 -3.49 -23.32
C SER A 77 -3.88 -3.90 -22.03
N ARG A 78 -2.56 -4.12 -22.12
CA ARG A 78 -1.74 -4.53 -20.96
C ARG A 78 -1.63 -3.45 -19.88
N TRP A 79 -1.68 -2.17 -20.26
CA TRP A 79 -1.60 -1.07 -19.29
C TRP A 79 -2.89 -0.92 -18.47
N TYR A 80 -4.05 -1.13 -19.10
CA TYR A 80 -5.33 -1.17 -18.37
C TYR A 80 -5.39 -2.31 -17.36
N LEU A 81 -4.87 -3.50 -17.73
CA LEU A 81 -4.78 -4.63 -16.80
C LEU A 81 -3.87 -4.31 -15.61
N ALA A 82 -2.71 -3.69 -15.85
CA ALA A 82 -1.79 -3.30 -14.80
C ALA A 82 -2.41 -2.26 -13.85
N MET A 83 -3.09 -1.24 -14.38
CA MET A 83 -3.79 -0.24 -13.56
C MET A 83 -4.90 -0.86 -12.71
N ALA A 84 -5.74 -1.72 -13.30
CA ALA A 84 -6.79 -2.42 -12.56
C ALA A 84 -6.21 -3.30 -11.44
N ALA A 85 -5.12 -4.03 -11.72
CA ALA A 85 -4.42 -4.83 -10.72
C ALA A 85 -3.86 -3.96 -9.57
N SER A 86 -3.25 -2.81 -9.88
CA SER A 86 -2.74 -1.89 -8.86
C SER A 86 -3.84 -1.36 -7.94
N VAL A 87 -4.98 -0.94 -8.51
CA VAL A 87 -6.13 -0.47 -7.72
C VAL A 87 -6.72 -1.60 -6.86
N ALA A 88 -6.86 -2.81 -7.42
CA ALA A 88 -7.35 -3.95 -6.66
C ALA A 88 -6.40 -4.31 -5.49
N PHE A 89 -5.08 -4.23 -5.71
CA PHE A 89 -4.09 -4.54 -4.67
C PHE A 89 -4.07 -3.49 -3.56
N THR A 90 -4.13 -2.20 -3.89
CA THR A 90 -4.17 -1.13 -2.87
C THR A 90 -5.42 -1.19 -2.03
N VAL A 91 -6.59 -1.43 -2.66
CA VAL A 91 -7.85 -1.62 -1.94
C VAL A 91 -7.81 -2.90 -1.09
N GLY A 92 -7.33 -4.00 -1.66
CA GLY A 92 -7.21 -5.28 -0.95
C GLY A 92 -6.34 -5.18 0.29
N ILE A 93 -5.11 -4.68 0.15
CA ILE A 93 -4.19 -4.49 1.28
C ILE A 93 -4.78 -3.49 2.29
N GLY A 94 -5.36 -2.39 1.81
CA GLY A 94 -5.97 -1.38 2.68
C GLY A 94 -7.09 -1.95 3.56
N LEU A 95 -8.00 -2.73 2.97
CA LEU A 95 -9.08 -3.40 3.69
C LEU A 95 -8.54 -4.45 4.67
N THR A 96 -7.57 -5.27 4.25
CA THR A 96 -6.95 -6.28 5.12
C THR A 96 -6.26 -5.64 6.33
N MET A 97 -5.49 -4.57 6.13
CA MET A 97 -4.81 -3.86 7.22
C MET A 97 -5.79 -3.15 8.17
N TRP A 98 -6.89 -2.62 7.62
CA TRP A 98 -7.97 -2.04 8.43
C TRP A 98 -8.67 -3.09 9.30
N TYR A 99 -8.91 -4.28 8.75
CA TYR A 99 -9.58 -5.37 9.48
C TYR A 99 -8.67 -6.03 10.53
N HIS A 100 -7.37 -6.15 10.26
CA HIS A 100 -6.39 -6.76 11.15
C HIS A 100 -5.63 -5.73 12.01
N GLN A 101 -6.34 -4.90 12.76
CA GLN A 101 -5.70 -4.12 13.82
C GLN A 101 -5.32 -5.08 14.97
N PRO A 102 -4.06 -5.06 15.45
CA PRO A 102 -3.67 -5.89 16.59
C PRO A 102 -4.52 -5.51 17.81
N LEU A 103 -5.11 -6.52 18.46
CA LEU A 103 -5.85 -6.30 19.70
C LEU A 103 -4.98 -5.57 20.72
N SER A 104 -5.53 -4.55 21.36
CA SER A 104 -4.86 -3.88 22.48
C SER A 104 -4.63 -4.88 23.62
N ILE A 105 -3.72 -4.55 24.53
CA ILE A 105 -3.45 -5.41 25.70
C ILE A 105 -4.71 -5.63 26.56
N GLY A 106 -5.60 -4.63 26.64
CA GLY A 106 -6.92 -4.76 27.27
C GLY A 106 -7.84 -5.72 26.50
N GLY A 107 -7.87 -5.64 25.16
CA GLY A 107 -8.62 -6.59 24.33
C GLY A 107 -8.15 -8.04 24.50
N GLN A 108 -6.85 -8.26 24.69
CA GLN A 108 -6.32 -9.58 24.99
C GLN A 108 -6.64 -10.05 26.41
N ALA A 109 -6.65 -9.14 27.39
CA ALA A 109 -7.08 -9.46 28.75
C ALA A 109 -8.56 -9.90 28.78
N LEU A 110 -9.44 -9.23 28.02
CA LEU A 110 -10.84 -9.65 27.85
C LEU A 110 -10.95 -11.03 27.18
N ALA A 111 -10.17 -11.28 26.13
CA ALA A 111 -10.15 -12.58 25.47
C ALA A 111 -9.64 -13.71 26.38
N HIS A 112 -8.71 -13.42 27.29
CA HIS A 112 -8.25 -14.39 28.29
C HIS A 112 -9.30 -14.68 29.37
N MET A 113 -10.18 -13.72 29.68
CA MET A 113 -11.28 -13.92 30.63
C MET A 113 -12.25 -15.03 30.19
N GLN A 114 -12.45 -15.21 28.89
CA GLN A 114 -13.29 -16.30 28.34
C GLN A 114 -12.81 -17.69 28.75
N TYR A 115 -11.52 -17.85 29.04
CA TYR A 115 -10.96 -19.13 29.48
C TYR A 115 -10.93 -19.27 31.01
N ALA A 116 -11.25 -18.22 31.78
CA ALA A 116 -11.19 -18.25 33.23
C ALA A 116 -12.16 -19.25 33.89
N GLU A 117 -13.23 -19.63 33.18
CA GLU A 117 -14.15 -20.67 33.64
C GLU A 117 -13.56 -22.09 33.50
N MET A 118 -12.78 -22.33 32.45
CA MET A 118 -12.18 -23.64 32.15
C MET A 118 -10.76 -23.80 32.67
N GLU A 119 -10.07 -22.69 32.98
CA GLU A 119 -8.72 -22.72 33.51
C GLU A 119 -8.76 -23.15 34.98
N HIS A 120 -8.18 -24.31 35.25
CA HIS A 120 -8.02 -24.86 36.58
C HIS A 120 -6.57 -24.78 37.02
N ALA A 121 -6.34 -24.73 38.33
CA ALA A 121 -4.99 -24.85 38.86
C ALA A 121 -4.35 -26.14 38.36
N HIS A 122 -3.12 -26.05 37.85
CA HIS A 122 -2.33 -27.23 37.45
C HIS A 122 -1.91 -28.12 38.64
N SER A 123 -2.26 -27.72 39.86
CA SER A 123 -1.97 -28.42 41.10
C SER A 123 -3.27 -28.67 41.87
N LEU A 124 -3.36 -29.83 42.52
CA LEU A 124 -4.45 -30.15 43.45
C LEU A 124 -4.34 -29.39 44.79
N LEU A 125 -3.24 -28.68 45.01
CA LEU A 125 -3.03 -27.86 46.19
C LEU A 125 -3.65 -26.47 46.00
N PRO A 126 -4.31 -25.92 47.03
CA PRO A 126 -4.86 -24.56 46.97
C PRO A 126 -3.74 -23.54 46.73
N VAL A 127 -4.08 -22.47 46.01
CA VAL A 127 -3.14 -21.36 45.78
C VAL A 127 -2.86 -20.66 47.11
N ASP A 128 -1.60 -20.61 47.53
CA ASP A 128 -1.19 -19.88 48.73
C ASP A 128 -0.43 -18.58 48.38
N LEU A 129 -0.28 -17.72 49.39
CA LEU A 129 0.39 -16.43 49.27
C LEU A 129 1.86 -16.56 48.83
N ASN A 130 2.57 -17.60 49.29
CA ASN A 130 3.97 -17.80 48.95
C ASN A 130 4.14 -18.14 47.47
N MET A 131 3.25 -18.97 46.91
CA MET A 131 3.24 -19.30 45.50
C MET A 131 2.91 -18.09 44.63
N VAL A 132 1.93 -17.27 45.03
CA VAL A 132 1.60 -16.03 44.32
C VAL A 132 2.78 -15.05 44.39
N ASN A 133 3.37 -14.83 45.56
CA ASN A 133 4.50 -13.93 45.75
C ASN A 133 5.76 -14.40 45.01
N ALA A 134 6.02 -15.71 44.95
CA ALA A 134 7.11 -16.26 44.14
C ALA A 134 6.94 -15.92 42.65
N LYS A 135 5.69 -15.85 42.15
CA LYS A 135 5.40 -15.44 40.77
C LYS A 135 5.44 -13.92 40.59
N LEU A 136 4.84 -13.17 41.53
CA LEU A 136 4.86 -11.70 41.53
C LEU A 136 6.26 -11.11 41.61
N ALA A 137 7.20 -11.79 42.28
CA ALA A 137 8.58 -11.35 42.40
C ALA A 137 9.25 -11.11 41.03
N SER A 138 8.85 -11.87 39.99
CA SER A 138 9.35 -11.65 38.61
C SER A 138 8.87 -10.33 37.99
N PHE A 139 7.89 -9.67 38.59
CA PHE A 139 7.37 -8.34 38.23
C PHE A 139 7.76 -7.27 39.27
N GLY A 140 8.67 -7.59 40.20
CA GLY A 140 9.10 -6.69 41.27
C GLY A 140 8.04 -6.44 42.36
N GLY A 141 7.00 -7.28 42.40
CA GLY A 141 5.87 -7.14 43.32
C GLY A 141 5.77 -8.27 44.34
N SER A 142 5.00 -8.01 45.39
CA SER A 142 4.52 -9.01 46.36
C SER A 142 3.22 -8.52 46.99
N PHE A 143 2.32 -9.43 47.32
CA PHE A 143 1.19 -9.15 48.20
C PHE A 143 1.59 -9.26 49.67
N SER A 144 1.15 -8.30 50.48
CA SER A 144 1.26 -8.35 51.95
C SER A 144 0.31 -9.39 52.55
N GLU A 145 -0.85 -9.58 51.93
CA GLU A 145 -1.89 -10.52 52.31
C GLU A 145 -2.55 -11.10 51.06
N MET A 146 -3.03 -12.35 51.14
CA MET A 146 -3.65 -13.04 50.02
C MET A 146 -4.95 -12.35 49.58
N LEU A 147 -5.23 -12.36 48.27
CA LEU A 147 -6.56 -12.00 47.78
C LEU A 147 -7.53 -13.13 48.10
N ASP A 148 -8.72 -12.77 48.57
CA ASP A 148 -9.73 -13.76 48.91
C ASP A 148 -10.26 -14.44 47.63
N GLY A 149 -10.31 -15.77 47.63
CA GLY A 149 -10.88 -16.53 46.51
C GLY A 149 -9.96 -16.72 45.30
N VAL A 150 -8.63 -16.54 45.41
CA VAL A 150 -7.73 -16.87 44.29
C VAL A 150 -7.74 -18.38 44.03
N GLU A 151 -8.20 -18.78 42.85
CA GLU A 151 -8.27 -20.17 42.41
C GLU A 151 -7.06 -20.57 41.55
N VAL A 152 -6.52 -19.62 40.79
CA VAL A 152 -5.43 -19.87 39.83
C VAL A 152 -4.43 -18.73 39.87
N ALA A 153 -3.14 -19.06 39.73
CA ALA A 153 -2.07 -18.10 39.55
C ALA A 153 -1.07 -18.60 38.50
N ASN A 154 -1.13 -18.08 37.28
CA ASN A 154 -0.35 -18.54 36.13
C ASN A 154 0.38 -17.40 35.44
N TYR A 155 1.46 -17.72 34.72
CA TYR A 155 2.04 -16.78 33.78
C TYR A 155 1.29 -16.90 32.46
N CYS A 156 0.82 -15.78 31.94
CA CYS A 156 0.25 -15.72 30.59
C CYS A 156 1.03 -14.72 29.74
N HIS A 157 0.79 -14.75 28.44
CA HIS A 157 1.35 -13.78 27.51
C HIS A 157 0.20 -12.99 26.90
N LEU A 158 0.14 -11.70 27.22
CA LEU A 158 -0.69 -10.75 26.53
C LEU A 158 0.16 -10.18 25.38
N SER A 159 0.00 -10.76 24.18
CA SER A 159 0.83 -10.48 23.01
C SER A 159 2.28 -10.91 23.28
N THR A 160 3.22 -9.99 23.25
CA THR A 160 4.65 -10.21 23.53
C THR A 160 5.01 -9.93 24.98
N VAL A 161 4.04 -9.59 25.84
CA VAL A 161 4.25 -9.19 27.23
C VAL A 161 3.85 -10.33 28.15
N ARG A 162 4.84 -10.90 28.84
CA ARG A 162 4.58 -11.84 29.93
C ARG A 162 3.90 -11.08 31.07
N SER A 163 2.83 -11.65 31.62
CA SER A 163 2.09 -11.13 32.76
C SER A 163 1.78 -12.24 33.76
N LEU A 164 1.54 -11.88 35.02
CA LEU A 164 0.87 -12.76 35.96
C LEU A 164 -0.63 -12.66 35.71
N HIS A 165 -1.32 -13.78 35.71
CA HIS A 165 -2.77 -13.87 35.62
C HIS A 165 -3.27 -14.64 36.83
N LEU A 166 -4.11 -13.98 37.61
CA LEU A 166 -4.82 -14.56 38.74
C LEU A 166 -6.29 -14.69 38.36
N ILE A 167 -6.89 -15.85 38.64
CA ILE A 167 -8.35 -16.02 38.57
C ILE A 167 -8.86 -16.02 40.00
N VAL A 168 -9.76 -15.08 40.29
CA VAL A 168 -10.31 -14.84 41.61
C VAL A 168 -11.81 -15.07 41.56
N ASN A 169 -12.30 -15.94 42.44
CA ASN A 169 -13.71 -16.21 42.57
C ASN A 169 -14.34 -15.21 43.53
N THR A 170 -15.28 -14.41 43.03
CA THR A 170 -15.94 -13.36 43.79
C THR A 170 -17.46 -13.60 43.83
N PRO A 171 -18.20 -12.94 44.76
CA PRO A 171 -19.66 -13.03 44.78
C PRO A 171 -20.34 -12.57 43.47
N GLN A 172 -19.64 -11.77 42.66
CA GLN A 172 -20.13 -11.25 41.38
C GLN A 172 -19.66 -12.10 40.17
N GLY A 173 -19.15 -13.30 40.44
CA GLY A 173 -18.57 -14.19 39.45
C GLY A 173 -17.04 -14.18 39.46
N LYS A 174 -16.44 -14.91 38.53
CA LYS A 174 -14.99 -14.94 38.38
C LYS A 174 -14.48 -13.58 37.90
N MET A 175 -13.34 -13.17 38.42
CA MET A 175 -12.59 -12.01 37.97
C MET A 175 -11.16 -12.43 37.62
N SER A 176 -10.58 -11.82 36.60
CA SER A 176 -9.17 -11.99 36.24
C SER A 176 -8.37 -10.77 36.65
N VAL A 177 -7.27 -10.98 37.37
CA VAL A 177 -6.30 -9.92 37.72
C VAL A 177 -5.00 -10.19 36.97
N PHE A 178 -4.63 -9.26 36.10
CA PHE A 178 -3.39 -9.31 35.33
C PHE A 178 -2.38 -8.34 35.91
N VAL A 179 -1.17 -8.80 36.24
CA VAL A 179 -0.04 -7.93 36.59
C VAL A 179 0.92 -7.90 35.40
N VAL A 180 1.04 -6.72 34.80
CA VAL A 180 1.82 -6.48 33.58
C VAL A 180 3.00 -5.57 33.94
N PRO A 181 4.25 -5.91 33.60
CA PRO A 181 5.39 -5.06 33.90
C PRO A 181 5.28 -3.72 33.17
N GLU A 182 5.75 -2.64 33.78
CA GLU A 182 5.82 -1.35 33.09
C GLU A 182 6.88 -1.41 31.98
N ARG A 183 6.45 -1.12 30.74
CA ARG A 183 7.33 -1.04 29.57
C ARG A 183 6.91 0.13 28.69
N GLY A 184 7.89 0.86 28.14
CA GLY A 184 7.63 2.04 27.31
C GLY A 184 6.93 1.74 25.97
N ASP A 185 6.94 0.48 25.51
CA ASP A 185 6.28 0.03 24.29
C ASP A 185 4.85 -0.52 24.51
N VAL A 186 4.36 -0.51 25.75
CA VAL A 186 3.07 -1.10 26.12
C VAL A 186 2.17 -0.03 26.74
N SER A 187 1.07 0.30 26.06
CA SER A 187 0.05 1.20 26.58
C SER A 187 -1.10 0.39 27.18
N VAL A 188 -1.29 0.53 28.50
CA VAL A 188 -2.41 -0.08 29.23
C VAL A 188 -3.56 0.95 29.33
N PRO A 189 -4.73 0.67 28.73
CA PRO A 189 -5.90 1.55 28.82
C PRO A 189 -6.42 1.62 30.25
N SER A 190 -6.98 2.76 30.67
CA SER A 190 -7.57 2.90 32.01
C SER A 190 -8.82 2.05 32.18
N GLU A 191 -9.64 1.98 31.13
CA GLU A 191 -10.88 1.22 31.06
C GLU A 191 -11.00 0.59 29.67
N PHE A 192 -11.57 -0.62 29.60
CA PHE A 192 -11.75 -1.36 28.35
C PHE A 192 -12.91 -2.35 28.52
N ALA A 193 -13.64 -2.66 27.44
CA ALA A 193 -14.79 -3.56 27.51
C ALA A 193 -15.08 -4.20 26.15
N ASP A 194 -15.78 -5.32 26.17
CA ASP A 194 -16.42 -5.94 25.02
C ASP A 194 -17.91 -6.22 25.31
N GLY A 195 -18.54 -7.11 24.55
CA GLY A 195 -19.95 -7.47 24.73
C GLY A 195 -20.25 -8.30 25.98
N GLN A 196 -19.25 -8.92 26.61
CA GLN A 196 -19.42 -9.85 27.74
C GLN A 196 -18.67 -9.42 29.01
N TYR A 197 -17.58 -8.67 28.86
CA TYR A 197 -16.69 -8.32 29.95
C TYR A 197 -16.37 -6.84 29.92
N HIS A 198 -15.94 -6.33 31.07
CA HIS A 198 -15.28 -5.05 31.18
C HIS A 198 -14.09 -5.15 32.12
N GLY A 199 -13.17 -4.20 31.99
CA GLY A 199 -11.97 -4.16 32.77
C GLY A 199 -11.49 -2.75 33.07
N GLU A 200 -10.81 -2.65 34.20
CA GLU A 200 -10.24 -1.43 34.73
C GLU A 200 -8.77 -1.66 35.09
N SER A 201 -7.95 -0.63 34.87
CA SER A 201 -6.52 -0.69 35.15
C SER A 201 -6.11 0.22 36.29
N ILE A 202 -5.16 -0.25 37.08
CA ILE A 202 -4.43 0.50 38.10
C ILE A 202 -3.00 0.68 37.58
N LYS A 203 -2.60 1.92 37.36
CA LYS A 203 -1.19 2.24 37.06
C LYS A 203 -0.40 2.28 38.36
N MET A 204 0.69 1.53 38.43
CA MET A 204 1.60 1.53 39.58
C MET A 204 3.02 1.82 39.10
N LYS A 205 3.94 2.05 40.05
CA LYS A 205 5.29 2.57 39.76
C LYS A 205 6.18 1.61 38.95
N HIS A 206 5.94 0.30 39.04
CA HIS A 206 6.78 -0.73 38.41
C HIS A 206 5.99 -1.76 37.60
N ALA A 207 4.65 -1.71 37.69
CA ALA A 207 3.75 -2.56 36.94
C ALA A 207 2.39 -1.88 36.79
N ASN A 208 1.62 -2.35 35.82
CA ASN A 208 0.21 -2.03 35.69
C ASN A 208 -0.59 -3.27 36.09
N VAL A 209 -1.66 -3.07 36.84
CA VAL A 209 -2.61 -4.13 37.17
C VAL A 209 -3.87 -3.90 36.36
N MET A 210 -4.37 -4.91 35.66
CA MET A 210 -5.66 -4.87 34.98
C MET A 210 -6.59 -5.87 35.63
N ILE A 211 -7.81 -5.46 35.90
CA ILE A 211 -8.85 -6.29 36.51
C ILE A 211 -9.94 -6.43 35.47
N VAL A 212 -10.40 -7.65 35.23
CA VAL A 212 -11.44 -7.97 34.26
C VAL A 212 -12.51 -8.80 34.94
N GLY A 213 -13.77 -8.45 34.74
CA GLY A 213 -14.92 -9.22 35.24
C GLY A 213 -16.06 -9.20 34.24
N ASP A 214 -17.17 -9.82 34.62
CA ASP A 214 -18.43 -9.78 33.87
C ASP A 214 -18.86 -8.34 33.58
N LYS A 215 -19.59 -8.11 32.49
CA LYS A 215 -20.00 -6.79 31.99
C LYS A 215 -20.67 -5.91 33.06
N ASP A 216 -21.43 -6.54 33.95
CA ASP A 216 -22.23 -5.88 34.98
C ASP A 216 -21.62 -5.96 36.39
N ALA A 217 -20.44 -6.57 36.54
CA ALA A 217 -19.76 -6.66 37.83
C ALA A 217 -19.19 -5.29 38.27
N ASP A 218 -19.15 -5.03 39.57
CA ASP A 218 -18.42 -3.89 40.14
C ASP A 218 -16.98 -4.30 40.46
N LEU A 219 -16.01 -3.71 39.76
CA LEU A 219 -14.58 -3.99 39.95
C LEU A 219 -13.94 -3.16 41.06
N SER A 220 -14.67 -2.22 41.68
CA SER A 220 -14.14 -1.27 42.66
C SER A 220 -13.55 -1.95 43.89
N ASP A 221 -14.23 -2.96 44.42
CA ASP A 221 -13.78 -3.69 45.60
C ASP A 221 -12.49 -4.47 45.32
N MET A 222 -12.43 -5.15 44.16
CA MET A 222 -11.22 -5.87 43.74
C MET A 222 -10.06 -4.90 43.49
N LYS A 223 -10.34 -3.77 42.86
CA LYS A 223 -9.35 -2.71 42.59
C LYS A 223 -8.76 -2.17 43.88
N LYS A 224 -9.59 -1.94 44.88
CA LYS A 224 -9.17 -1.51 46.21
C LYS A 224 -8.34 -2.59 46.90
N ALA A 225 -8.82 -3.83 46.94
CA ALA A 225 -8.13 -4.95 47.57
C ALA A 225 -6.73 -5.19 46.97
N VAL A 226 -6.62 -5.15 45.64
CA VAL A 226 -5.32 -5.26 44.95
C VAL A 226 -4.42 -4.09 45.32
N SER A 227 -4.93 -2.85 45.26
CA SER A 227 -4.13 -1.64 45.52
C SER A 227 -3.59 -1.56 46.95
N GLU A 228 -4.37 -2.02 47.94
CA GLU A 228 -3.98 -2.00 49.35
C GLU A 228 -3.00 -3.13 49.71
N ARG A 229 -3.08 -4.27 49.01
CA ARG A 229 -2.28 -5.46 49.33
C ARG A 229 -1.01 -5.57 48.50
N ILE A 230 -0.97 -5.03 47.28
CA ILE A 230 0.21 -5.15 46.41
C ILE A 230 1.28 -4.12 46.79
N GLN A 231 2.51 -4.59 46.90
CA GLN A 231 3.68 -3.78 47.21
C GLN A 231 4.77 -4.09 46.20
N PHE A 232 5.54 -3.07 45.81
CA PHE A 232 6.68 -3.25 44.91
C PHE A 232 7.97 -3.03 45.70
N SER A 233 8.95 -3.91 45.46
CA SER A 233 10.30 -3.70 45.98
C SER A 233 10.87 -2.41 45.39
N ALA A 234 11.51 -1.60 46.24
CA ALA A 234 12.13 -0.33 45.88
C ALA A 234 13.31 -0.48 44.91
#